data_AF-A0A1V5PGR2-F1
#
_entry.id   AF-A0A1V5PGR2-F1
#
_cell.length_a   1.000
_cell.length_b   1.000
_cell.length_c   1.000
_cell.angle_alpha   90.00
_cell.angle_beta   90.00
_cell.angle_gamma   90.00
#
_symmetry.space_group_name_H-M   'P 1'
#
loop_
_entity.id
_entity.type
_entity.pdbx_description
1 polymer ?
#
loop_
_entity_poly.entity_id
_entity_poly.type
_entity_poly.pdbx_seq_one_letter_code
_entity_poly.pdbx_strand_id
1 'polypeptide(L)'
;MMEEEKKNPSLSEEEKERYRKILKEKLPELKQIEGFPLGKDEDILSLSDPPYYTACPNPFINEFIKKWEWEKHCSHHEAGMKDTEGNLITEESFDIKKCPFCIEIDSNYHREPYASDVSEGKNHPIYNAHSYHTKVPHKAIMRYILHYTEPGDIVFDGFCGTGMTGVAAQLCYKGRSAEGR
;
A
#
# COMPACT_ATOMS: atom_id res chain seq x y z
N MET A 1 0.59 18.51 25.43
CA MET A 1 -0.59 17.85 24.85
C MET A 1 -0.13 16.51 24.34
N MET A 2 -0.66 15.41 24.87
CA MET A 2 -0.37 14.08 24.35
C MET A 2 -1.08 13.99 23.00
N GLU A 3 -0.31 13.92 21.92
CA GLU A 3 -0.85 13.52 20.63
C GLU A 3 -1.34 12.08 20.79
N GLU A 4 -2.64 11.87 20.68
CA GLU A 4 -3.21 10.52 20.60
C GLU A 4 -2.57 9.83 19.41
N GLU A 5 -1.74 8.81 19.68
CA GLU A 5 -1.31 7.85 18.66
C GLU A 5 -2.59 7.34 17.99
N LYS A 6 -2.84 7.78 16.75
CA LYS A 6 -3.91 7.22 15.92
C LYS A 6 -3.58 5.74 15.71
N LYS A 7 -4.07 4.91 16.62
CA LYS A 7 -3.98 3.46 16.56
C LYS A 7 -4.60 3.05 15.24
N ASN A 8 -3.82 2.39 14.38
CA ASN A 8 -4.31 1.86 13.11
C ASN A 8 -5.60 1.05 13.42
N PRO A 9 -6.78 1.44 12.90
CA PRO A 9 -8.01 0.78 13.31
C PRO A 9 -7.95 -0.68 12.84
N SER A 10 -7.82 -1.59 13.80
CA SER A 10 -7.93 -3.02 13.54
C SER A 10 -9.35 -3.33 13.11
N LEU A 11 -9.52 -4.11 12.04
CA LEU A 11 -10.84 -4.57 11.60
C LEU A 11 -11.59 -5.26 12.75
N SER A 12 -12.90 -5.01 12.82
CA SER A 12 -13.80 -5.76 13.71
C SER A 12 -13.83 -7.24 13.34
N GLU A 13 -14.20 -8.10 14.28
CA GLU A 13 -14.34 -9.54 14.00
C GLU A 13 -15.38 -9.83 12.90
N GLU A 14 -16.44 -9.02 12.82
CA GLU A 14 -17.44 -9.11 11.77
C GLU A 14 -16.86 -8.79 10.38
N GLU A 15 -16.02 -7.75 10.28
CA GLU A 15 -15.33 -7.40 9.04
C GLU A 15 -14.31 -8.47 8.63
N LYS A 16 -13.55 -9.01 9.58
CA LYS A 16 -12.62 -10.11 9.32
C LYS A 16 -13.35 -11.33 8.76
N GLU A 17 -14.48 -11.71 9.35
CA GLU A 17 -15.29 -12.82 8.87
C GLU A 17 -15.88 -12.54 7.48
N ARG A 18 -16.34 -11.30 7.24
CA ARG A 18 -16.80 -10.85 5.92
C ARG A 18 -15.72 -11.04 4.86
N TYR A 19 -14.50 -10.58 5.14
CA TYR A 19 -13.37 -10.70 4.21
C TYR A 19 -12.94 -12.15 3.98
N ARG A 20 -12.95 -13.00 5.01
CA ARG A 20 -12.70 -14.45 4.86
C ARG A 20 -13.75 -15.12 3.97
N LYS A 21 -15.03 -14.77 4.14
CA LYS A 21 -16.11 -15.29 3.30
C LYS A 21 -15.94 -14.88 1.84
N ILE A 22 -15.66 -13.61 1.57
CA ILE A 22 -15.41 -13.12 0.19
C ILE A 22 -14.19 -13.83 -0.42
N LEU A 23 -13.11 -14.00 0.35
CA LEU A 23 -11.93 -14.72 -0.14
C LEU A 23 -12.30 -16.15 -0.55
N LYS A 24 -13.03 -16.87 0.31
CA LYS A 24 -13.51 -18.23 0.02
C LYS A 24 -14.34 -18.31 -1.27
N GLU A 25 -15.24 -17.35 -1.47
CA GLU A 25 -16.08 -17.27 -2.68
C GLU A 25 -15.24 -17.00 -3.95
N LYS A 26 -14.13 -16.27 -3.84
CA LYS A 26 -13.24 -15.95 -4.97
C LYS A 26 -12.22 -17.04 -5.30
N LEU A 27 -11.92 -17.97 -4.38
CA LEU A 27 -10.92 -19.02 -4.60
C LEU A 27 -11.10 -19.81 -5.92
N PRO A 28 -12.32 -20.20 -6.36
CA PRO A 28 -12.49 -20.94 -7.62
C PRO A 28 -11.96 -20.20 -8.86
N GLU A 29 -12.16 -18.88 -8.91
CA GLU A 29 -11.67 -18.01 -9.99
C GLU A 29 -10.16 -17.80 -9.86
N LEU A 30 -9.67 -17.52 -8.65
CA LEU A 30 -8.24 -17.26 -8.41
C LEU A 30 -7.38 -18.49 -8.73
N LYS A 31 -7.90 -19.71 -8.51
CA LYS A 31 -7.22 -20.97 -8.87
C LYS A 31 -6.93 -21.13 -10.36
N GLN A 32 -7.61 -20.37 -11.23
CA GLN A 32 -7.34 -20.38 -12.67
C GLN A 32 -6.10 -19.55 -13.05
N ILE A 33 -5.54 -18.77 -12.11
CA ILE A 33 -4.34 -17.96 -12.35
C ILE A 33 -3.11 -18.86 -12.39
N GLU A 34 -2.28 -18.69 -13.40
CA GLU A 34 -1.01 -19.40 -13.51
C GLU A 34 -0.12 -19.13 -12.28
N GLY A 35 0.46 -20.19 -11.70
CA GLY A 35 1.26 -20.09 -10.49
C GLY A 35 0.46 -20.00 -9.19
N PHE A 36 -0.85 -20.24 -9.22
CA PHE A 36 -1.65 -20.33 -8.00
C PHE A 36 -1.09 -21.40 -7.02
N PRO A 37 -1.04 -21.12 -5.71
CA PRO A 37 -0.48 -22.06 -4.73
C PRO A 37 -1.18 -23.42 -4.71
N LEU A 38 -0.38 -24.49 -4.60
CA LEU A 38 -0.88 -25.86 -4.41
C LEU A 38 -1.23 -26.07 -2.93
N GLY A 39 -2.52 -26.00 -2.59
CA GLY A 39 -3.00 -26.18 -1.22
C GLY A 39 -4.51 -26.40 -1.17
N LYS A 40 -5.00 -26.86 -0.02
CA LYS A 40 -6.46 -26.94 0.23
C LYS A 40 -7.00 -25.55 0.55
N ASP A 41 -8.29 -25.34 0.33
CA ASP A 41 -8.94 -24.06 0.59
C ASP A 41 -8.87 -23.70 2.08
N GLU A 42 -8.96 -24.68 2.96
CA GLU A 42 -8.83 -24.51 4.40
C GLU A 42 -7.42 -24.03 4.80
N ASP A 43 -6.38 -24.55 4.14
CA ASP A 43 -4.99 -24.14 4.39
C ASP A 43 -4.75 -22.70 3.91
N ILE A 44 -5.27 -22.34 2.73
CA ILE A 44 -5.18 -20.98 2.20
C ILE A 44 -5.91 -19.99 3.12
N LEU A 45 -7.12 -20.32 3.56
CA LEU A 45 -7.93 -19.45 4.41
C LEU A 45 -7.33 -19.29 5.82
N SER A 46 -6.76 -20.36 6.38
CA SER A 46 -6.13 -20.32 7.71
C SER A 46 -4.81 -19.54 7.73
N LEU A 47 -4.05 -19.57 6.64
CA LEU A 47 -2.83 -18.78 6.49
C LEU A 47 -3.10 -17.32 6.11
N SER A 48 -4.31 -16.98 5.64
CA SER A 48 -4.65 -15.63 5.19
C SER A 48 -5.17 -14.73 6.32
N ASP A 49 -4.87 -13.44 6.22
CA ASP A 49 -5.42 -12.35 7.04
C ASP A 49 -6.01 -11.26 6.12
N PRO A 50 -7.10 -11.56 5.40
CA PRO A 50 -7.68 -10.63 4.45
C PRO A 50 -8.32 -9.42 5.18
N PRO A 51 -8.29 -8.23 4.57
CA PRO A 51 -7.86 -7.97 3.20
C PRO A 51 -6.35 -7.76 3.06
N TYR A 52 -5.60 -7.67 4.17
CA TYR A 52 -4.20 -7.24 4.17
C TYR A 52 -3.24 -8.29 3.60
N TYR A 53 -3.38 -9.55 4.01
CA TYR A 53 -2.52 -10.65 3.59
C TYR A 53 -3.35 -11.85 3.12
N THR A 54 -2.97 -12.44 2.00
CA THR A 54 -3.57 -13.69 1.50
C THR A 54 -2.46 -14.65 1.09
N ALA A 55 -2.64 -15.93 1.41
CA ALA A 55 -1.75 -17.02 0.98
C ALA A 55 -1.96 -17.42 -0.49
N CYS A 56 -2.46 -16.50 -1.31
CA CYS A 56 -2.79 -16.62 -2.73
C CYS A 56 -2.85 -15.19 -3.33
N PRO A 57 -3.04 -15.01 -4.66
CA PRO A 57 -3.21 -13.68 -5.24
C PRO A 57 -4.29 -12.88 -4.50
N ASN A 58 -3.94 -11.69 -3.99
CA ASN A 58 -4.81 -10.92 -3.10
C ASN A 58 -5.95 -10.24 -3.89
N PRO A 59 -7.22 -10.67 -3.74
CA PRO A 59 -8.32 -10.12 -4.51
C PRO A 59 -8.76 -8.72 -4.05
N PHE A 60 -8.23 -8.23 -2.92
CA PHE A 60 -8.63 -6.96 -2.30
C PHE A 60 -7.71 -5.78 -2.68
N ILE A 61 -6.63 -6.03 -3.45
CA ILE A 61 -5.68 -4.98 -3.89
C ILE A 61 -6.41 -3.77 -4.50
N ASN A 62 -7.40 -4.01 -5.34
CA ASN A 62 -8.16 -2.94 -5.99
C ASN A 62 -8.96 -2.08 -4.99
N GLU A 63 -9.43 -2.64 -3.88
CA GLU A 63 -10.13 -1.87 -2.84
C GLU A 63 -9.15 -0.91 -2.14
N PHE A 64 -7.92 -1.35 -1.87
CA PHE A 64 -6.89 -0.49 -1.29
C PHE A 64 -6.50 0.66 -2.22
N ILE A 65 -6.36 0.37 -3.52
CA ILE A 65 -6.04 1.40 -4.52
C ILE A 65 -7.16 2.44 -4.55
N LYS A 66 -8.42 2.02 -4.71
CA LYS A 66 -9.57 2.95 -4.76
C LYS A 66 -9.67 3.82 -3.52
N LYS A 67 -9.52 3.21 -2.34
CA LYS A 67 -9.54 3.94 -1.07
C LYS A 67 -8.44 5.01 -1.03
N TRP A 68 -7.22 4.64 -1.40
CA TRP A 68 -6.11 5.57 -1.45
C TRP A 68 -6.30 6.68 -2.49
N GLU A 69 -6.79 6.35 -3.68
CA GLU A 69 -7.08 7.34 -4.72
C GLU A 69 -8.09 8.38 -4.19
N TRP A 70 -9.13 7.93 -3.48
CA TRP A 70 -10.08 8.81 -2.82
C TRP A 70 -9.44 9.65 -1.70
N GLU A 71 -8.67 9.05 -0.80
CA GLU A 71 -7.95 9.77 0.26
C GLU A 71 -7.01 10.84 -0.33
N LYS A 72 -6.33 10.54 -1.43
CA LYS A 72 -5.48 11.48 -2.16
C LYS A 72 -6.32 12.61 -2.77
N HIS A 73 -7.46 12.29 -3.37
CA HIS A 73 -8.41 13.26 -3.91
C HIS A 73 -8.96 14.21 -2.84
N CYS A 74 -9.27 13.69 -1.64
CA CYS A 74 -9.78 14.49 -0.53
C CYS A 74 -8.85 15.64 -0.11
N SER A 75 -7.56 15.62 -0.47
CA SER A 75 -6.64 16.73 -0.24
C SER A 75 -7.06 18.04 -0.91
N HIS A 76 -7.83 17.95 -2.00
CA HIS A 76 -8.30 19.10 -2.78
C HIS A 76 -9.79 18.99 -3.15
N HIS A 77 -10.54 18.06 -2.55
CA HIS A 77 -11.97 17.89 -2.82
C HIS A 77 -12.79 19.05 -2.22
N GLU A 78 -13.70 19.59 -3.01
CA GLU A 78 -14.66 20.60 -2.58
C GLU A 78 -16.10 20.13 -2.83
N ALA A 79 -17.02 20.52 -1.94
CA ALA A 79 -18.43 20.16 -2.07
C ALA A 79 -19.02 20.70 -3.38
N GLY A 80 -19.62 19.81 -4.17
CA GLY A 80 -20.19 20.15 -5.47
C GLY A 80 -19.20 20.11 -6.64
N MET A 81 -17.95 19.65 -6.42
CA MET A 81 -17.02 19.37 -7.50
C MET A 81 -17.61 18.40 -8.52
N LYS A 82 -17.28 18.66 -9.79
CA LYS A 82 -17.71 17.85 -10.92
C LYS A 82 -16.51 17.22 -11.62
N ASP A 83 -16.73 16.02 -12.13
CA ASP A 83 -15.76 15.31 -12.96
C ASP A 83 -15.65 15.95 -14.35
N THR A 84 -14.77 15.43 -15.20
CA THR A 84 -14.57 15.87 -16.59
C THR A 84 -15.80 15.71 -17.48
N GLU A 85 -16.80 14.95 -17.04
CA GLU A 85 -18.06 14.71 -17.74
C GLU A 85 -19.21 15.58 -17.18
N GLY A 86 -18.97 16.34 -16.11
CA GLY A 86 -19.94 17.21 -15.45
C GLY A 86 -20.78 16.54 -14.36
N ASN A 87 -20.48 15.28 -13.99
CA ASN A 87 -21.14 14.56 -12.91
C ASN A 87 -20.57 14.98 -11.55
N LEU A 88 -21.38 14.94 -10.49
CA LEU A 88 -20.88 15.19 -9.13
C LEU A 88 -19.91 14.09 -8.71
N ILE A 89 -18.78 14.48 -8.15
CA ILE A 89 -17.80 13.54 -7.60
C ILE A 89 -18.27 13.09 -6.21
N THR A 90 -18.38 11.78 -6.02
CA THR A 90 -18.62 11.13 -4.71
C THR A 90 -17.66 9.96 -4.53
N GLU A 91 -17.44 9.52 -3.29
CA GLU A 91 -16.51 8.41 -2.99
C GLU A 91 -16.86 7.13 -3.78
N GLU A 92 -18.14 6.84 -3.94
CA GLU A 92 -18.63 5.62 -4.59
C GLU A 92 -18.46 5.65 -6.11
N SER A 93 -18.48 6.84 -6.70
CA SER A 93 -18.39 7.05 -8.15
C SER A 93 -17.04 7.59 -8.60
N PHE A 94 -16.10 7.78 -7.67
CA PHE A 94 -14.82 8.40 -7.93
C PHE A 94 -13.94 7.56 -8.87
N ASP A 95 -13.40 8.24 -9.87
CA ASP A 95 -12.34 7.74 -10.74
C ASP A 95 -11.29 8.85 -10.83
N ILE A 96 -10.07 8.53 -10.41
CA ILE A 96 -8.95 9.49 -10.40
C ILE A 96 -8.68 10.08 -11.79
N LYS A 97 -9.01 9.34 -12.86
CA LYS A 97 -8.85 9.76 -14.26
C LYS A 97 -9.95 10.68 -14.75
N LYS A 98 -10.96 10.98 -13.92
CA LYS A 98 -12.06 11.89 -14.25
C LYS A 98 -12.05 13.17 -13.41
N CYS A 99 -11.17 13.28 -12.42
CA CYS A 99 -11.01 14.53 -11.69
C CYS A 99 -9.97 15.43 -12.37
N PRO A 100 -10.32 16.67 -12.81
CA PRO A 100 -9.38 17.56 -13.48
C PRO A 100 -8.09 17.82 -12.69
N PHE A 101 -8.22 18.03 -11.37
CA PHE A 101 -7.08 18.28 -10.49
C PHE A 101 -6.21 17.05 -10.28
N CYS A 102 -6.80 15.86 -10.10
CA CYS A 102 -6.01 14.64 -9.96
C CYS A 102 -5.21 14.34 -11.23
N ILE A 103 -5.82 14.54 -12.41
CA ILE A 103 -5.16 14.39 -13.72
C ILE A 103 -3.99 15.36 -13.83
N GLU A 104 -4.18 16.63 -13.45
CA GLU A 104 -3.12 17.65 -13.49
C GLU A 104 -1.97 17.30 -12.53
N ILE A 105 -2.29 16.88 -11.30
CA ILE A 105 -1.28 16.46 -10.32
C ILE A 105 -0.44 15.29 -10.86
N ASP A 106 -1.09 14.27 -11.43
CA ASP A 106 -0.42 13.09 -12.01
C ASP A 106 0.43 13.48 -13.23
N SER A 107 -0.10 14.33 -14.11
CA SER A 107 0.61 14.80 -15.31
C SER A 107 1.85 15.64 -14.98
N ASN A 108 1.84 16.32 -13.84
CA ASN A 108 2.96 17.11 -13.33
C ASN A 108 3.93 16.30 -12.47
N TYR A 109 3.65 15.01 -12.23
CA TYR A 109 4.54 14.16 -11.45
C TYR A 109 5.83 13.86 -12.22
N HIS A 110 6.95 14.42 -11.73
CA HIS A 110 8.27 14.21 -12.34
C HIS A 110 9.36 14.07 -11.27
N ARG A 111 10.30 13.16 -11.52
CA ARG A 111 11.49 12.90 -10.68
C ARG A 111 12.66 12.51 -11.57
N GLU A 112 13.80 13.16 -11.36
CA GLU A 112 15.04 12.78 -12.05
C GLU A 112 15.51 11.39 -11.60
N PRO A 113 16.17 10.60 -12.47
CA PRO A 113 16.74 9.32 -12.07
C PRO A 113 17.70 9.45 -10.87
N TYR A 114 17.48 8.63 -9.86
CA TYR A 114 18.35 8.55 -8.68
C TYR A 114 19.66 7.82 -9.01
N ALA A 115 20.75 8.59 -9.18
CA ALA A 115 22.06 8.10 -9.62
C ALA A 115 23.14 8.06 -8.52
N SER A 116 22.77 8.29 -7.25
CA SER A 116 23.75 8.25 -6.15
C SER A 116 24.06 6.82 -5.73
N ASP A 117 25.33 6.53 -5.45
CA ASP A 117 25.74 5.24 -4.90
C ASP A 117 25.08 5.01 -3.54
N VAL A 118 24.34 3.90 -3.43
CA VAL A 118 23.70 3.49 -2.18
C VAL A 118 24.52 2.40 -1.53
N SER A 119 25.39 2.80 -0.59
CA SER A 119 26.15 1.87 0.26
C SER A 119 25.63 1.94 1.69
N GLU A 120 25.12 0.83 2.18
CA GLU A 120 24.62 0.69 3.56
C GLU A 120 25.17 -0.60 4.18
N GLY A 121 25.65 -0.48 5.42
CA GLY A 121 26.18 -1.62 6.17
C GLY A 121 25.08 -2.60 6.59
N LYS A 122 25.43 -3.89 6.63
CA LYS A 122 24.53 -4.99 7.04
C LYS A 122 24.47 -5.24 8.55
N ASN A 123 24.85 -4.25 9.36
CA ASN A 123 24.99 -4.41 10.81
C ASN A 123 23.79 -3.90 11.62
N HIS A 124 22.77 -3.35 10.96
CA HIS A 124 21.62 -2.76 11.65
C HIS A 124 20.78 -3.85 12.36
N PRO A 125 20.31 -3.65 13.61
CA PRO A 125 19.51 -4.65 14.33
C PRO A 125 18.29 -5.14 13.55
N ILE A 126 17.54 -4.22 12.92
CA ILE A 126 16.41 -4.55 12.03
C ILE A 126 16.82 -5.44 10.85
N TYR A 127 17.98 -5.18 10.24
CA TYR A 127 18.48 -6.01 9.14
C TYR A 127 18.80 -7.43 9.63
N ASN A 128 19.44 -7.53 10.80
CA ASN A 128 19.86 -8.77 11.43
C ASN A 128 18.73 -9.55 12.12
N ALA A 129 17.51 -9.01 12.20
CA ALA A 129 16.37 -9.65 12.88
C ALA A 129 16.02 -11.05 12.31
N HIS A 130 16.34 -11.31 11.04
CA HIS A 130 16.25 -12.64 10.43
C HIS A 130 17.19 -12.76 9.23
N SER A 131 17.62 -13.95 8.86
CA SER A 131 18.47 -14.16 7.68
C SER A 131 17.64 -14.25 6.39
N TYR A 132 18.17 -13.71 5.29
CA TYR A 132 17.70 -14.00 3.93
C TYR A 132 18.80 -13.61 2.95
N HIS A 133 19.08 -14.47 1.97
CA HIS A 133 20.33 -14.39 1.21
C HIS A 133 20.46 -13.09 0.40
N THR A 134 19.36 -12.64 -0.22
CA THR A 134 19.31 -11.43 -1.04
C THR A 134 18.71 -10.24 -0.29
N LYS A 135 18.72 -10.26 1.05
CA LYS A 135 18.15 -9.16 1.86
C LYS A 135 18.85 -7.84 1.56
N VAL A 136 18.06 -6.81 1.26
CA VAL A 136 18.51 -5.44 1.08
C VAL A 136 18.28 -4.65 2.38
N PRO A 137 19.26 -3.85 2.86
CA PRO A 137 19.07 -2.94 3.99
C PRO A 137 17.94 -1.92 3.76
N HIS A 138 17.05 -1.75 4.73
CA HIS A 138 15.90 -0.84 4.63
C HIS A 138 16.37 0.60 4.41
N LYS A 139 17.50 1.01 5.01
CA LYS A 139 18.11 2.33 4.80
C LYS A 139 18.46 2.62 3.34
N ALA A 140 18.84 1.60 2.58
CA ALA A 140 19.10 1.75 1.15
C ALA A 140 17.78 2.03 0.41
N ILE A 141 16.72 1.29 0.75
CA ILE A 141 15.38 1.44 0.17
C ILE A 141 14.76 2.80 0.51
N MET A 142 14.95 3.29 1.74
CA MET A 142 14.42 4.58 2.21
C MET A 142 14.83 5.74 1.30
N ARG A 143 16.06 5.73 0.75
CA ARG A 143 16.53 6.77 -0.18
C ARG A 143 15.68 6.85 -1.44
N TYR A 144 15.29 5.70 -1.98
CA TYR A 144 14.42 5.62 -3.16
C TYR A 144 13.00 6.06 -2.85
N ILE A 145 12.43 5.64 -1.71
CA ILE A 145 11.09 6.07 -1.28
C ILE A 145 11.06 7.60 -1.13
N LEU A 146 12.02 8.18 -0.40
CA LEU A 146 12.06 9.62 -0.16
C LEU A 146 12.28 10.45 -1.45
N HIS A 147 12.90 9.87 -2.47
CA HIS A 147 13.16 10.54 -3.75
C HIS A 147 11.97 10.41 -4.72
N TYR A 148 11.39 9.22 -4.82
CA TYR A 148 10.35 8.88 -5.81
C TYR A 148 8.93 8.86 -5.27
N THR A 149 8.67 9.37 -4.06
CA THR A 149 7.30 9.45 -3.54
C THR A 149 7.09 10.71 -2.71
N GLU A 150 5.83 11.12 -2.56
CA GLU A 150 5.38 12.11 -1.59
C GLU A 150 4.75 11.44 -0.36
N PRO A 151 4.64 12.14 0.78
CA PRO A 151 3.86 11.64 1.91
C PRO A 151 2.43 11.27 1.47
N GLY A 152 1.99 10.09 1.86
CA GLY A 152 0.66 9.59 1.52
C GLY A 152 0.59 8.81 0.22
N ASP A 153 1.64 8.73 -0.60
CA ASP A 153 1.66 7.85 -1.77
C ASP A 153 1.70 6.35 -1.40
N ILE A 154 1.17 5.49 -2.29
CA ILE A 154 1.30 4.04 -2.18
C ILE A 154 2.65 3.57 -2.74
N VAL A 155 3.30 2.65 -2.01
CA VAL A 155 4.44 1.88 -2.50
C VAL A 155 4.00 0.43 -2.70
N PHE A 156 4.13 -0.06 -3.94
CA PHE A 156 3.86 -1.46 -4.28
C PHE A 156 5.16 -2.23 -4.50
N ASP A 157 5.29 -3.36 -3.82
CA ASP A 157 6.43 -4.28 -3.95
C ASP A 157 5.94 -5.71 -4.14
N GLY A 158 5.83 -6.13 -5.40
CA GLY A 158 5.39 -7.47 -5.78
C GLY A 158 6.42 -8.57 -5.48
N PHE A 159 7.66 -8.22 -5.10
CA PHE A 159 8.75 -9.14 -4.80
C PHE A 159 9.34 -8.87 -3.40
N CYS A 160 8.46 -8.60 -2.44
CA CYS A 160 8.82 -8.06 -1.14
C CYS A 160 9.80 -8.91 -0.32
N GLY A 161 9.80 -10.23 -0.53
CA GLY A 161 10.72 -11.18 0.09
C GLY A 161 10.76 -11.03 1.62
N THR A 162 11.80 -10.37 2.11
CA THR A 162 11.99 -10.08 3.55
C THR A 162 11.10 -8.98 4.12
N GLY A 163 10.33 -8.27 3.29
CA GLY A 163 9.48 -7.16 3.72
C GLY A 163 10.22 -5.85 4.04
N MET A 164 11.50 -5.71 3.65
CA MET A 164 12.31 -4.54 4.00
C MET A 164 11.79 -3.24 3.37
N THR A 165 11.06 -3.31 2.25
CA THR A 165 10.35 -2.16 1.66
C THR A 165 9.25 -1.65 2.58
N GLY A 166 8.45 -2.55 3.18
CA GLY A 166 7.43 -2.18 4.16
C GLY A 166 8.03 -1.54 5.42
N VAL A 167 9.16 -2.09 5.89
CA VAL A 167 9.90 -1.48 7.02
C VAL A 167 10.44 -0.10 6.66
N ALA A 168 11.04 0.05 5.47
CA ALA A 168 11.54 1.33 4.97
C ALA A 168 10.41 2.37 4.88
N ALA A 169 9.27 2.00 4.29
CA ALA A 169 8.10 2.89 4.17
C ALA A 169 7.59 3.36 5.53
N GLN A 170 7.45 2.45 6.50
CA GLN A 170 7.02 2.78 7.85
C GLN A 170 8.00 3.75 8.55
N LEU A 171 9.32 3.53 8.36
CA LEU A 171 10.35 4.38 8.94
C LEU A 171 10.42 5.75 8.25
N CYS A 172 10.24 5.82 6.92
CA CYS A 172 10.11 7.10 6.21
C CYS A 172 8.90 7.90 6.72
N TYR A 173 7.77 7.24 6.97
CA TYR A 173 6.58 7.88 7.52
C TYR A 173 6.82 8.43 8.93
N LYS A 174 7.34 7.60 9.84
CA LYS A 174 7.63 8.00 11.23
C LYS A 174 8.75 9.04 11.36
N GLY A 175 9.80 8.91 10.55
CA GLY A 175 10.93 9.85 10.55
C GLY A 175 10.51 11.25 10.12
N ARG A 176 9.59 11.37 9.15
CA ARG A 176 8.99 12.64 8.74
C ARG A 176 8.10 13.27 9.83
N SER A 177 7.45 12.48 10.68
CA SER A 177 6.67 13.00 11.82
C SER A 177 7.53 13.56 12.95
N ALA A 178 8.81 13.17 13.06
CA ALA A 178 9.74 13.67 14.07
C ALA A 178 10.47 14.96 13.64
N GLU A 179 10.57 15.22 12.34
CA GLU A 179 11.22 16.40 11.74
C GLU A 179 10.17 17.41 11.25
N GLY A 180 9.20 17.74 12.11
CA GLY A 180 8.06 18.60 11.81
C GLY A 180 8.41 19.81 10.93
N ARG A 181 7.69 19.92 9.81
CA ARG A 181 7.36 21.21 9.19
C ARG A 181 6.04 21.69 9.77
#